data_AF-A0A7K4H2D4-F1
#
_entry.id   AF-A0A7K4H2D4-F1
#
_cell.length_a   1.000
_cell.length_b   1.000
_cell.length_c   1.000
_cell.angle_alpha   90.00
_cell.angle_beta   90.00
_cell.angle_gamma   90.00
#
_symmetry.space_group_name_H-M   'P 1'
#
loop_
_entity.id
_entity.type
_entity.pdbx_description
1 polymer ?
#
loop_
_entity_poly.entity_id
_entity_poly.type
_entity_poly.pdbx_seq_one_letter_code
_entity_poly.pdbx_strand_id
1 'polypeptide(L)'
;MNNEDSEIEPPDSDELNNEIIKEDVSLQFHLYIVIFFLIYYISWVIPGFVFLLYFFFPFRIYFLENLGFISIFTDFKSLISLLFMPLVIIGCYLLHLFLIGLITRFIWRITERISPSKSGIIPRNIRSRTANYYHIRSFMIKYGKNTFNKGIFPWLSNWFYNFVGSNKIGKGTTFEESVGMDKFIDIGENCYIGVNTTLASHLIQGIFGNISYFEIKVGNNVTSAALGNVGPGSEVFEDTYLLPLASTPKHSILKGGKNFYFGMPMRRIFRKKIMEYLGVKPEDLEKNANIEGYKDKKLLKQLKEKEIIIERTDEIPNNIQILDDLQEEKIDKDALTREDLAIDFTTSSAISRVNVKFLLVYIPIFWISGLIITIIWYWFSEDIITGNSIRFHLPFFLFFPIVLIGLLYIFILACILFSKLLLIFVNLIHKPKEGVFIAKIGDTDFEFWMLRTQIKKISLWLLRNSPFPWTDAIAFKQLGVKMDFSSHLADTWCDSEFIKLGRKVMIGQGATIMSSMVVGKYLLIKNVFFDDYVMVGGQTSIAPGTIIKKESVIGAISSTTYDQVLKPGWIYFGIPARELKENKYAEERRDILIKRQVDEAKKFEVIYEVNIDEDKKKLIKTEKEMKEA
;
A
#
# COMPACT_ATOMS: atom_id res chain seq x y z
N MET A 1 -1.93 -26.85 -48.10
CA MET A 1 -2.42 -28.21 -47.78
C MET A 1 -3.29 -28.07 -46.56
N ASN A 2 -4.57 -28.38 -46.76
CA ASN A 2 -5.68 -28.15 -45.85
C ASN A 2 -5.46 -28.82 -44.50
N ASN A 3 -5.77 -28.12 -43.41
CA ASN A 3 -6.18 -28.76 -42.16
C ASN A 3 -7.59 -28.24 -41.88
N GLU A 4 -8.55 -29.13 -42.07
CA GLU A 4 -9.97 -28.94 -41.81
C GLU A 4 -10.22 -28.84 -40.30
N ASP A 5 -11.10 -27.88 -39.98
CA ASP A 5 -11.73 -27.69 -38.69
C ASP A 5 -12.55 -28.94 -38.32
N SER A 6 -12.17 -29.61 -37.23
CA SER A 6 -13.08 -30.55 -36.55
C SER A 6 -13.85 -29.78 -35.49
N GLU A 7 -15.07 -29.37 -35.85
CA GLU A 7 -16.11 -28.94 -34.92
C GLU A 7 -16.34 -30.05 -33.89
N ILE A 8 -16.09 -29.74 -32.62
CA ILE A 8 -16.50 -30.58 -31.50
C ILE A 8 -17.94 -30.18 -31.18
N GLU A 9 -18.89 -31.04 -31.52
CA GLU A 9 -20.27 -30.93 -31.08
C GLU A 9 -20.34 -30.92 -29.54
N PRO A 10 -21.18 -30.08 -28.93
CA PRO A 10 -21.37 -30.08 -27.49
C PRO A 10 -22.11 -31.37 -27.07
N PRO A 11 -21.72 -32.02 -25.96
CA PRO A 11 -22.44 -33.19 -25.48
C PRO A 11 -23.85 -32.78 -25.02
N ASP A 12 -24.82 -33.55 -25.49
CA ASP A 12 -26.24 -33.40 -25.16
C ASP A 12 -26.56 -33.92 -23.74
N SER A 13 -27.48 -33.17 -23.13
CA SER A 13 -28.39 -33.46 -22.01
C SER A 13 -27.91 -33.96 -20.62
N ASP A 14 -28.28 -33.13 -19.63
CA ASP A 14 -28.96 -33.52 -18.39
C ASP A 14 -28.18 -34.20 -17.25
N GLU A 15 -27.00 -33.67 -16.94
CA GLU A 15 -26.47 -33.66 -15.56
C GLU A 15 -25.51 -32.47 -15.38
N LEU A 16 -26.02 -31.25 -15.57
CA LEU A 16 -25.27 -30.03 -15.26
C LEU A 16 -25.19 -29.91 -13.73
N ASN A 17 -24.15 -30.52 -13.15
CA ASN A 17 -23.69 -30.16 -11.82
C ASN A 17 -23.64 -28.63 -11.72
N ASN A 18 -24.35 -28.10 -10.72
CA ASN A 18 -24.33 -26.70 -10.28
C ASN A 18 -22.94 -26.28 -9.74
N GLU A 19 -21.86 -26.60 -10.45
CA GLU A 19 -20.53 -26.17 -10.09
C GLU A 19 -20.35 -24.71 -10.49
N ILE A 20 -20.13 -23.88 -9.48
CA ILE A 20 -19.83 -22.46 -9.59
C ILE A 20 -18.63 -22.29 -10.54
N ILE A 21 -18.82 -21.54 -11.62
CA ILE A 21 -17.78 -21.26 -12.63
C ILE A 21 -16.65 -20.41 -11.98
N LYS A 22 -15.63 -21.09 -11.47
CA LYS A 22 -14.40 -20.49 -10.90
C LYS A 22 -13.37 -20.30 -12.02
N GLU A 23 -13.59 -19.27 -12.84
CA GLU A 23 -12.68 -18.92 -13.92
C GLU A 23 -11.59 -17.94 -13.48
N ASP A 24 -10.41 -18.12 -14.07
CA ASP A 24 -9.27 -17.27 -13.84
C ASP A 24 -9.36 -15.97 -14.65
N VAL A 25 -8.99 -14.85 -14.02
CA VAL A 25 -8.97 -13.55 -14.71
C VAL A 25 -7.77 -13.44 -15.64
N SER A 26 -8.05 -13.33 -16.94
CA SER A 26 -7.04 -13.03 -17.96
C SER A 26 -6.70 -11.53 -17.97
N LEU A 27 -5.55 -11.15 -17.40
CA LEU A 27 -5.02 -9.78 -17.42
C LEU A 27 -4.13 -9.52 -18.64
N GLN A 28 -4.23 -8.32 -19.22
CA GLN A 28 -3.45 -7.89 -20.39
C GLN A 28 -2.15 -7.18 -19.99
N PHE A 29 -1.26 -7.88 -19.29
CA PHE A 29 -0.04 -7.27 -18.74
C PHE A 29 0.87 -6.59 -19.78
N HIS A 30 0.95 -7.12 -21.00
CA HIS A 30 1.73 -6.51 -22.08
C HIS A 30 1.28 -5.07 -22.36
N LEU A 31 -0.03 -4.83 -22.43
CA LEU A 31 -0.59 -3.50 -22.67
C LEU A 31 -0.31 -2.56 -21.49
N TYR A 32 -0.40 -3.08 -20.26
CA TYR A 32 -0.12 -2.32 -19.05
C TYR A 32 1.32 -1.83 -19.02
N ILE A 33 2.27 -2.72 -19.35
CA ILE A 33 3.69 -2.42 -19.43
C ILE A 33 3.97 -1.35 -20.49
N VAL A 34 3.35 -1.45 -21.67
CA VAL A 34 3.49 -0.44 -22.73
C VAL A 34 2.99 0.94 -22.27
N ILE A 35 1.83 1.01 -21.62
CA ILE A 35 1.28 2.28 -21.09
C ILE A 35 2.22 2.86 -20.03
N PHE A 36 2.77 2.02 -19.15
CA PHE A 36 3.74 2.47 -18.15
C PHE A 36 4.99 3.04 -18.81
N PHE A 37 5.60 2.34 -19.78
CA PHE A 37 6.79 2.84 -20.47
C PHE A 37 6.51 4.14 -21.23
N LEU A 38 5.32 4.27 -21.81
CA LEU A 38 4.91 5.50 -22.48
C LEU A 38 4.90 6.69 -21.50
N ILE A 39 4.30 6.52 -20.32
CA ILE A 39 4.27 7.58 -19.30
C ILE A 39 5.68 7.83 -18.75
N TYR A 40 6.36 6.76 -18.31
CA TYR A 40 7.67 6.84 -17.68
C TYR A 40 8.71 7.46 -18.61
N TYR A 41 8.92 6.90 -19.81
CA TYR A 41 9.99 7.32 -20.70
C TYR A 41 9.77 8.72 -21.26
N ILE A 42 8.58 8.99 -21.81
CA ILE A 42 8.30 10.28 -22.44
C ILE A 42 8.38 11.42 -21.41
N SER A 43 8.01 11.16 -20.15
CA SER A 43 8.12 12.15 -19.09
C SER A 43 9.58 12.53 -18.73
N TRP A 44 10.58 11.74 -19.14
CA TRP A 44 12.00 12.02 -18.92
C TRP A 44 12.72 12.62 -20.13
N VAL A 45 12.19 12.48 -21.34
CA VAL A 45 12.87 12.93 -22.58
C VAL A 45 13.18 14.43 -22.54
N ILE A 46 12.16 15.26 -22.29
CA ILE A 46 12.33 16.72 -22.31
C ILE A 46 13.16 17.20 -21.11
N PRO A 47 12.85 16.81 -19.85
CA PRO A 47 13.68 17.19 -18.70
C PRO A 47 15.14 16.72 -18.82
N GLY A 48 15.34 15.49 -19.31
CA GLY A 48 16.66 14.94 -19.53
C GLY A 48 17.44 15.75 -20.57
N PHE A 49 16.80 16.11 -21.68
CA PHE A 49 17.44 16.97 -22.69
C PHE A 49 17.81 18.35 -22.13
N VAL A 50 16.91 19.01 -21.40
CA VAL A 50 17.19 20.31 -20.75
C VAL A 50 18.34 20.20 -19.76
N PHE A 51 18.33 19.17 -18.92
CA PHE A 51 19.40 18.92 -17.96
C PHE A 51 20.75 18.65 -18.66
N LEU A 52 20.77 17.83 -19.71
CA LEU A 52 21.99 17.52 -20.46
C LEU A 52 22.55 18.75 -21.16
N LEU A 53 21.69 19.59 -21.75
CA LEU A 53 22.13 20.87 -22.32
C LEU A 53 22.80 21.74 -21.24
N TYR A 54 22.17 21.89 -20.08
CA TYR A 54 22.78 22.62 -18.98
C TYR A 54 24.08 21.98 -18.47
N PHE A 55 24.11 20.66 -18.36
CA PHE A 55 25.27 19.94 -17.85
C PHE A 55 26.47 20.06 -18.79
N PHE A 56 26.29 19.83 -20.10
CA PHE A 56 27.40 19.83 -21.05
C PHE A 56 27.85 21.22 -21.47
N PHE A 57 26.96 22.22 -21.47
CA PHE A 57 27.32 23.58 -21.85
C PHE A 57 27.74 24.39 -20.61
N PRO A 58 26.87 25.06 -19.85
CA PRO A 58 27.32 25.94 -18.78
C PRO A 58 28.04 25.20 -17.64
N PHE A 59 27.53 24.06 -17.17
CA PHE A 59 28.10 23.41 -15.99
C PHE A 59 29.48 22.79 -16.28
N ARG A 60 29.61 21.99 -17.33
CA ARG A 60 30.91 21.38 -17.69
C ARG A 60 31.94 22.45 -18.03
N ILE A 61 31.61 23.40 -18.92
CA ILE A 61 32.58 24.39 -19.44
C ILE A 61 33.02 25.33 -18.33
N TYR A 62 32.11 25.84 -17.50
CA TYR A 62 32.47 26.85 -16.51
C TYR A 62 32.85 26.26 -15.15
N PHE A 63 32.31 25.10 -14.76
CA PHE A 63 32.58 24.50 -13.44
C PHE A 63 33.55 23.32 -13.49
N LEU A 64 33.28 22.27 -14.29
CA LEU A 64 34.08 21.03 -14.26
C LEU A 64 35.46 21.16 -14.92
N GLU A 65 35.56 21.94 -15.99
CA GLU A 65 36.82 22.15 -16.72
C GLU A 65 37.68 23.27 -16.09
N ASN A 66 37.22 23.86 -14.98
CA ASN A 66 37.98 24.86 -14.24
C ASN A 66 39.10 24.19 -13.43
N LEU A 67 40.36 24.48 -13.80
CA LEU A 67 41.54 23.83 -13.24
C LEU A 67 41.88 24.26 -11.81
N GLY A 68 41.27 25.33 -11.29
CA GLY A 68 41.55 25.86 -9.95
C GLY A 68 40.40 25.67 -8.97
N PHE A 69 40.65 25.01 -7.84
CA PHE A 69 39.62 24.80 -6.81
C PHE A 69 39.07 26.12 -6.26
N ILE A 70 39.92 27.14 -6.08
CA ILE A 70 39.49 28.46 -5.58
C ILE A 70 38.73 29.23 -6.66
N SER A 71 39.14 29.14 -7.93
CA SER A 71 38.49 29.84 -9.04
C SER A 71 37.06 29.37 -9.29
N ILE A 72 36.72 28.14 -8.92
CA ILE A 72 35.33 27.66 -8.92
C ILE A 72 34.39 28.55 -8.10
N PHE A 73 34.87 29.09 -6.98
CA PHE A 73 34.05 29.88 -6.04
C PHE A 73 34.23 31.40 -6.21
N THR A 74 35.25 31.85 -6.94
CA THR A 74 35.54 33.28 -7.15
C THR A 74 35.21 33.77 -8.54
N ASP A 75 35.28 32.91 -9.56
CA ASP A 75 34.85 33.27 -10.91
C ASP A 75 33.32 33.32 -11.00
N PHE A 76 32.80 34.42 -11.54
CA PHE A 76 31.38 34.69 -11.61
C PHE A 76 30.62 33.64 -12.43
N LYS A 77 31.18 33.15 -13.54
CA LYS A 77 30.52 32.16 -14.41
C LYS A 77 30.49 30.78 -13.75
N SER A 78 31.60 30.41 -13.10
CA SER A 78 31.74 29.17 -12.34
C SER A 78 30.75 29.13 -11.17
N LEU A 79 30.69 30.21 -10.39
CA LEU A 79 29.81 30.36 -9.24
C LEU A 79 28.33 30.32 -9.65
N ILE A 80 27.95 31.07 -10.70
CA ILE A 80 26.58 31.02 -11.24
C ILE A 80 26.24 29.61 -11.72
N SER A 81 27.14 28.95 -12.44
CA SER A 81 26.91 27.59 -12.92
C SER A 81 26.76 26.62 -11.76
N LEU A 82 27.45 26.81 -10.64
CA LEU A 82 27.20 25.99 -9.44
C LEU A 82 25.83 26.30 -8.81
N LEU A 83 25.51 27.58 -8.61
CA LEU A 83 24.28 28.01 -7.92
C LEU A 83 23.00 27.68 -8.70
N PHE A 84 23.06 27.67 -10.03
CA PHE A 84 21.91 27.30 -10.87
C PHE A 84 21.69 25.80 -10.92
N MET A 85 22.66 24.95 -10.59
CA MET A 85 22.53 23.50 -10.76
C MET A 85 21.35 22.94 -9.94
N PRO A 86 21.19 23.26 -8.64
CA PRO A 86 20.00 22.86 -7.89
C PRO A 86 18.70 23.37 -8.51
N LEU A 87 18.66 24.61 -9.00
CA LEU A 87 17.46 25.20 -9.62
C LEU A 87 17.08 24.48 -10.92
N VAL A 88 18.07 24.13 -11.75
CA VAL A 88 17.86 23.35 -12.97
C VAL A 88 17.37 21.95 -12.65
N ILE A 89 17.93 21.30 -11.63
CA ILE A 89 17.48 19.97 -11.18
C ILE A 89 16.03 20.03 -10.71
N ILE A 90 15.69 21.01 -9.86
CA ILE A 90 14.31 21.20 -9.37
C ILE A 90 13.36 21.50 -10.53
N GLY A 91 13.75 22.39 -11.45
CA GLY A 91 12.95 22.74 -12.63
C GLY A 91 12.71 21.54 -13.55
N CYS A 92 13.75 20.74 -13.82
CA CYS A 92 13.63 19.50 -14.59
C CYS A 92 12.72 18.49 -13.90
N TYR A 93 12.83 18.34 -12.57
CA TYR A 93 11.97 17.45 -11.80
C TYR A 93 10.50 17.90 -11.81
N LEU A 94 10.22 19.20 -11.66
CA LEU A 94 8.86 19.74 -11.77
C LEU A 94 8.29 19.56 -13.19
N LEU A 95 9.10 19.78 -14.23
CA LEU A 95 8.71 19.51 -15.61
C LEU A 95 8.40 18.03 -15.83
N HIS A 96 9.20 17.14 -15.26
CA HIS A 96 8.96 15.70 -15.27
C HIS A 96 7.60 15.35 -14.63
N LEU A 97 7.33 15.85 -13.42
CA LEU A 97 6.04 15.66 -12.74
C LEU A 97 4.86 16.16 -13.58
N PHE A 98 4.99 17.34 -14.19
CA PHE A 98 3.97 17.88 -15.08
C PHE A 98 3.71 16.97 -16.29
N LEU A 99 4.76 16.46 -16.93
CA LEU A 99 4.63 15.56 -18.08
C LEU A 99 4.00 14.22 -17.69
N ILE A 100 4.32 13.66 -16.52
CA ILE A 100 3.60 12.49 -15.98
C ILE A 100 2.10 12.77 -15.92
N GLY A 101 1.72 13.91 -15.31
CA GLY A 101 0.32 14.34 -15.23
C GLY A 101 -0.33 14.47 -16.60
N LEU A 102 0.35 15.13 -17.56
CA LEU A 102 -0.15 15.39 -18.91
C LEU A 102 -0.40 14.10 -19.70
N ILE A 103 0.58 13.21 -19.74
CA ILE A 103 0.48 11.94 -20.49
C ILE A 103 -0.59 11.05 -19.84
N THR A 104 -0.58 10.94 -18.51
CA THR A 104 -1.59 10.15 -17.77
C THR A 104 -2.99 10.68 -18.03
N ARG A 105 -3.20 12.01 -18.00
CA ARG A 105 -4.48 12.65 -18.31
C ARG A 105 -4.95 12.35 -19.73
N PHE A 106 -4.04 12.41 -20.70
CA PHE A 106 -4.36 12.13 -22.11
C PHE A 106 -4.90 10.71 -22.28
N ILE A 107 -4.16 9.71 -21.77
CA ILE A 107 -4.56 8.30 -21.85
C ILE A 107 -5.83 8.06 -21.02
N TRP A 108 -5.92 8.61 -19.80
CA TRP A 108 -7.11 8.50 -18.94
C TRP A 108 -8.37 8.98 -19.66
N ARG A 109 -8.34 10.15 -20.30
CA ARG A 109 -9.46 10.70 -21.08
C ARG A 109 -9.87 9.80 -22.24
N ILE A 110 -8.91 9.20 -22.96
CA ILE A 110 -9.21 8.24 -24.03
C ILE A 110 -9.95 7.04 -23.44
N THR A 111 -9.44 6.48 -22.34
CA THR A 111 -10.11 5.34 -21.69
C THR A 111 -11.51 5.70 -21.21
N GLU A 112 -11.70 6.85 -20.56
CA GLU A 112 -13.00 7.30 -20.03
C GLU A 112 -14.03 7.54 -21.14
N ARG A 113 -13.61 8.09 -22.29
CA ARG A 113 -14.50 8.22 -23.47
C ARG A 113 -14.96 6.87 -24.01
N ILE A 114 -14.10 5.86 -23.92
CA ILE A 114 -14.33 4.51 -24.43
C ILE A 114 -15.28 3.72 -23.51
N SER A 115 -15.02 3.72 -22.21
CA SER A 115 -15.77 2.93 -21.21
C SER A 115 -15.83 3.70 -19.89
N PRO A 116 -16.79 4.62 -19.71
CA PRO A 116 -16.83 5.51 -18.56
C PRO A 116 -16.80 4.77 -17.22
N SER A 117 -16.09 5.31 -16.22
CA SER A 117 -16.18 4.81 -14.85
C SER A 117 -17.62 4.99 -14.34
N LYS A 118 -18.23 3.89 -13.92
CA LYS A 118 -19.59 3.86 -13.37
C LYS A 118 -19.61 3.02 -12.10
N SER A 119 -20.43 3.44 -11.15
CA SER A 119 -20.74 2.64 -9.96
C SER A 119 -21.39 1.33 -10.38
N GLY A 120 -21.01 0.22 -9.75
CA GLY A 120 -21.62 -1.08 -9.96
C GLY A 120 -20.69 -2.26 -9.67
N ILE A 121 -21.28 -3.45 -9.67
CA ILE A 121 -20.55 -4.71 -9.57
C ILE A 121 -20.01 -5.07 -10.95
N ILE A 122 -18.70 -5.29 -11.08
CA ILE A 122 -18.05 -5.76 -12.31
C ILE A 122 -17.77 -7.26 -12.17
N PRO A 123 -18.40 -8.11 -12.99
CA PRO A 123 -18.10 -9.53 -13.02
C PRO A 123 -16.66 -9.80 -13.45
N ARG A 124 -15.94 -10.66 -12.70
CA ARG A 124 -14.56 -11.04 -13.02
C ARG A 124 -14.46 -12.28 -13.90
N ASN A 125 -15.43 -13.17 -13.82
CA ASN A 125 -15.51 -14.38 -14.64
C ASN A 125 -16.03 -14.10 -16.06
N ILE A 126 -16.54 -12.91 -16.35
CA ILE A 126 -17.00 -12.53 -17.69
C ILE A 126 -16.04 -11.50 -18.26
N ARG A 127 -15.34 -11.85 -19.35
CA ARG A 127 -14.46 -10.92 -20.04
C ARG A 127 -15.28 -9.75 -20.60
N SER A 128 -15.11 -8.56 -20.03
CA SER A 128 -15.84 -7.35 -20.42
C SER A 128 -14.89 -6.18 -20.72
N ARG A 129 -15.36 -5.24 -21.55
CA ARG A 129 -14.66 -3.97 -21.80
C ARG A 129 -14.54 -3.21 -20.48
N THR A 130 -15.60 -3.16 -19.69
CA THR A 130 -15.61 -2.56 -18.34
C THR A 130 -14.49 -3.10 -17.45
N ALA A 131 -14.35 -4.43 -17.30
CA ALA A 131 -13.30 -5.02 -16.48
C ALA A 131 -11.88 -4.68 -17.00
N ASN A 132 -11.68 -4.73 -18.32
CA ASN A 132 -10.39 -4.40 -18.93
C ASN A 132 -9.98 -2.94 -18.66
N TYR A 133 -10.88 -1.98 -18.88
CA TYR A 133 -10.58 -0.57 -18.65
C TYR A 133 -10.44 -0.22 -17.16
N TYR A 134 -11.17 -0.91 -16.28
CA TYR A 134 -10.93 -0.85 -14.84
C TYR A 134 -9.48 -1.25 -14.49
N HIS A 135 -8.98 -2.37 -15.03
CA HIS A 135 -7.61 -2.83 -14.77
C HIS A 135 -6.55 -1.90 -15.39
N ILE A 136 -6.76 -1.43 -16.63
CA ILE A 136 -5.86 -0.46 -17.30
C ILE A 136 -5.72 0.80 -16.45
N ARG A 137 -6.84 1.40 -16.03
CA ARG A 137 -6.82 2.62 -15.20
C ARG A 137 -6.16 2.38 -13.85
N SER A 138 -6.47 1.26 -13.21
CA SER A 138 -5.87 0.87 -11.93
C SER A 138 -4.36 0.66 -12.02
N PHE A 139 -3.84 0.22 -13.16
CA PHE A 139 -2.41 0.07 -13.37
C PHE A 139 -1.75 1.41 -13.70
N MET A 140 -2.32 2.15 -14.64
CA MET A 140 -1.77 3.39 -15.16
C MET A 140 -1.60 4.47 -14.09
N ILE A 141 -2.61 4.65 -13.23
CA ILE A 141 -2.60 5.71 -12.22
C ILE A 141 -1.55 5.50 -11.13
N LYS A 142 -1.13 4.24 -10.90
CA LYS A 142 -0.20 3.88 -9.81
C LYS A 142 1.16 4.55 -9.93
N TYR A 143 1.69 4.66 -11.15
CA TYR A 143 2.99 5.30 -11.35
C TYR A 143 2.93 6.77 -10.90
N GLY A 144 1.97 7.53 -11.43
CA GLY A 144 1.78 8.92 -10.99
C GLY A 144 1.51 9.01 -9.50
N LYS A 145 0.55 8.25 -8.95
CA LYS A 145 0.30 8.18 -7.50
C LYS A 145 1.59 8.03 -6.70
N ASN A 146 2.41 7.03 -7.03
CA ASN A 146 3.64 6.76 -6.27
C ASN A 146 4.67 7.88 -6.43
N THR A 147 4.86 8.40 -7.65
CA THR A 147 5.81 9.49 -7.92
C THR A 147 5.44 10.77 -7.17
N PHE A 148 4.16 11.09 -7.08
CA PHE A 148 3.69 12.26 -6.32
C PHE A 148 3.75 11.97 -4.81
N ASN A 149 3.10 10.91 -4.32
CA ASN A 149 2.98 10.65 -2.88
C ASN A 149 4.33 10.36 -2.18
N LYS A 150 5.26 9.67 -2.85
CA LYS A 150 6.58 9.32 -2.30
C LYS A 150 7.69 10.28 -2.79
N GLY A 151 7.34 11.28 -3.58
CA GLY A 151 8.29 12.24 -4.15
C GLY A 151 8.62 13.39 -3.21
N ILE A 152 9.44 14.33 -3.70
CA ILE A 152 9.87 15.52 -2.95
C ILE A 152 8.72 16.51 -2.69
N PHE A 153 7.66 16.43 -3.50
CA PHE A 153 6.52 17.37 -3.49
C PHE A 153 5.17 16.64 -3.30
N PRO A 154 4.93 15.95 -2.17
CA PRO A 154 3.76 15.11 -1.96
C PRO A 154 2.43 15.88 -1.95
N TRP A 155 2.44 17.17 -1.61
CA TRP A 155 1.26 18.04 -1.66
C TRP A 155 0.72 18.30 -3.08
N LEU A 156 1.48 17.96 -4.13
CA LEU A 156 1.01 18.02 -5.52
C LEU A 156 0.15 16.81 -5.93
N SER A 157 0.02 15.79 -5.08
CA SER A 157 -0.83 14.62 -5.34
C SER A 157 -2.28 15.01 -5.64
N ASN A 158 -2.85 15.95 -4.89
CA ASN A 158 -4.20 16.46 -5.12
C ASN A 158 -4.35 17.14 -6.48
N TRP A 159 -3.37 17.94 -6.87
CA TRP A 159 -3.32 18.51 -8.21
C TRP A 159 -3.29 17.41 -9.27
N PHE A 160 -2.44 16.40 -9.12
CA PHE A 160 -2.31 15.30 -10.07
C PHE A 160 -3.64 14.54 -10.25
N TYR A 161 -4.29 14.11 -9.16
CA TYR A 161 -5.54 13.36 -9.25
C TYR A 161 -6.67 14.16 -9.91
N ASN A 162 -6.82 15.45 -9.54
CA ASN A 162 -7.78 16.37 -10.14
C ASN A 162 -7.45 16.65 -11.61
N PHE A 163 -6.18 16.88 -11.94
CA PHE A 163 -5.72 17.20 -13.29
C PHE A 163 -5.93 16.03 -14.25
N VAL A 164 -5.64 14.80 -13.81
CA VAL A 164 -5.93 13.58 -14.58
C VAL A 164 -7.44 13.35 -14.73
N GLY A 165 -8.23 13.75 -13.72
CA GLY A 165 -9.66 13.48 -13.64
C GLY A 165 -9.98 12.10 -13.06
N SER A 166 -9.08 11.58 -12.22
CA SER A 166 -9.27 10.30 -11.52
C SER A 166 -10.12 10.45 -10.26
N ASN A 167 -10.01 11.59 -9.58
CA ASN A 167 -10.78 11.97 -8.40
C ASN A 167 -11.29 13.41 -8.56
N LYS A 168 -12.26 13.80 -7.72
CA LYS A 168 -12.65 15.19 -7.49
C LYS A 168 -12.29 15.54 -6.06
N ILE A 169 -11.37 16.48 -5.89
CA ILE A 169 -10.84 16.87 -4.58
C ILE A 169 -11.04 18.37 -4.39
N GLY A 170 -11.84 18.74 -3.38
CA GLY A 170 -12.11 20.12 -2.99
C GLY A 170 -10.86 20.87 -2.51
N LYS A 171 -10.96 22.20 -2.51
CA LYS A 171 -9.87 23.08 -2.07
C LYS A 171 -9.59 22.90 -0.58
N GLY A 172 -8.32 23.10 -0.17
CA GLY A 172 -7.91 22.98 1.23
C GLY A 172 -7.89 21.55 1.76
N THR A 173 -8.30 20.55 0.97
CA THR A 173 -8.21 19.14 1.36
C THR A 173 -6.77 18.65 1.29
N THR A 174 -6.36 17.82 2.25
CA THR A 174 -5.01 17.24 2.35
C THR A 174 -5.09 15.73 2.45
N PHE A 175 -4.29 15.06 1.62
CA PHE A 175 -4.06 13.62 1.69
C PHE A 175 -2.64 13.36 2.17
N GLU A 176 -2.53 12.62 3.26
CA GLU A 176 -1.27 12.04 3.68
C GLU A 176 -0.97 10.75 2.89
N GLU A 177 0.20 10.17 3.13
CA GLU A 177 0.58 8.88 2.55
C GLU A 177 -0.50 7.82 2.84
N SER A 178 -1.01 7.17 1.79
CA SER A 178 -1.98 6.09 1.91
C SER A 178 -1.84 5.02 0.82
N VAL A 179 -2.28 3.81 1.18
CA VAL A 179 -2.31 2.66 0.27
C VAL A 179 -3.44 2.76 -0.78
N GLY A 180 -4.50 3.53 -0.53
CA GLY A 180 -5.65 3.71 -1.44
C GLY A 180 -5.75 5.07 -2.14
N MET A 181 -6.97 5.51 -2.46
CA MET A 181 -7.30 6.85 -2.99
C MET A 181 -6.94 7.14 -4.45
N ASP A 182 -6.73 6.12 -5.26
CA ASP A 182 -6.20 6.30 -6.61
C ASP A 182 -7.23 6.79 -7.64
N LYS A 183 -8.52 6.49 -7.44
CA LYS A 183 -9.58 6.85 -8.40
C LYS A 183 -10.99 6.74 -7.81
N PHE A 184 -11.94 7.40 -8.48
CA PHE A 184 -13.38 7.33 -8.28
C PHE A 184 -13.82 7.72 -6.86
N ILE A 185 -13.30 8.85 -6.41
CA ILE A 185 -13.60 9.48 -5.12
C ILE A 185 -14.01 10.94 -5.37
N ASP A 186 -15.06 11.35 -4.68
CA ASP A 186 -15.56 12.73 -4.62
C ASP A 186 -15.43 13.23 -3.17
N ILE A 187 -14.52 14.16 -2.93
CA ILE A 187 -14.28 14.74 -1.61
C ILE A 187 -14.44 16.26 -1.63
N GLY A 188 -15.14 16.76 -0.62
CA GLY A 188 -15.38 18.17 -0.39
C GLY A 188 -14.12 18.96 0.00
N GLU A 189 -14.37 20.19 0.43
CA GLU A 189 -13.34 21.15 0.83
C GLU A 189 -12.88 20.93 2.28
N ASN A 190 -11.66 21.40 2.57
CA ASN A 190 -11.07 21.45 3.91
C ASN A 190 -11.10 20.11 4.67
N CYS A 191 -10.92 19.00 3.96
CA CYS A 191 -10.83 17.68 4.58
C CYS A 191 -9.38 17.32 4.92
N TYR A 192 -9.18 16.56 6.00
CA TYR A 192 -7.88 15.99 6.33
C TYR A 192 -7.98 14.47 6.33
N ILE A 193 -7.23 13.81 5.44
CA ILE A 193 -7.18 12.35 5.37
C ILE A 193 -5.80 11.89 5.81
N GLY A 194 -5.74 11.38 7.03
CA GLY A 194 -4.51 11.04 7.74
C GLY A 194 -3.78 9.81 7.21
N VAL A 195 -2.55 9.63 7.70
CA VAL A 195 -1.61 8.59 7.27
C VAL A 195 -2.26 7.20 7.30
N ASN A 196 -2.07 6.45 6.21
CA ASN A 196 -2.59 5.10 6.04
C ASN A 196 -4.11 4.96 6.16
N THR A 197 -4.89 6.05 6.18
CA THR A 197 -6.32 5.92 5.90
C THR A 197 -6.51 5.48 4.45
N THR A 198 -7.50 4.64 4.17
CA THR A 198 -7.79 4.15 2.82
C THR A 198 -9.22 4.51 2.44
N LEU A 199 -9.40 5.35 1.41
CA LEU A 199 -10.68 5.46 0.70
C LEU A 199 -10.62 4.49 -0.48
N ALA A 200 -11.24 3.32 -0.33
CA ALA A 200 -11.19 2.25 -1.32
C ALA A 200 -12.44 2.28 -2.19
N SER A 201 -12.41 2.97 -3.33
CA SER A 201 -13.54 3.00 -4.29
C SER A 201 -13.82 1.63 -4.93
N HIS A 202 -12.91 0.65 -4.74
CA HIS A 202 -13.11 -0.71 -5.19
C HIS A 202 -12.74 -1.76 -4.14
N LEU A 203 -13.38 -2.92 -4.21
CA LEU A 203 -13.05 -4.11 -3.43
C LEU A 203 -13.16 -5.35 -4.29
N ILE A 204 -12.11 -6.17 -4.28
CA ILE A 204 -12.12 -7.50 -4.90
C ILE A 204 -12.63 -8.50 -3.86
N GLN A 205 -13.73 -9.17 -4.15
CA GLN A 205 -14.39 -10.09 -3.21
C GLN A 205 -13.84 -11.51 -3.37
N GLY A 206 -12.67 -11.80 -2.78
CA GLY A 206 -12.03 -13.11 -2.95
C GLY A 206 -11.45 -13.32 -4.35
N ILE A 207 -10.75 -14.45 -4.55
CA ILE A 207 -10.04 -14.72 -5.82
C ILE A 207 -11.03 -14.88 -6.99
N PHE A 208 -12.16 -15.53 -6.76
CA PHE A 208 -13.17 -15.86 -7.77
C PHE A 208 -14.43 -14.98 -7.74
N GLY A 209 -14.58 -14.08 -6.77
CA GLY A 209 -15.77 -13.21 -6.70
C GLY A 209 -15.67 -11.97 -7.58
N ASN A 210 -16.59 -11.03 -7.39
CA ASN A 210 -16.73 -9.84 -8.23
C ASN A 210 -15.87 -8.65 -7.75
N ILE A 211 -15.78 -7.60 -8.58
CA ILE A 211 -15.23 -6.30 -8.17
C ILE A 211 -16.42 -5.41 -7.81
N SER A 212 -16.50 -4.98 -6.55
CA SER A 212 -17.40 -3.89 -6.18
C SER A 212 -16.70 -2.58 -6.49
N TYR A 213 -17.17 -1.80 -7.48
CA TYR A 213 -16.57 -0.52 -7.86
C TYR A 213 -17.60 0.59 -7.75
N PHE A 214 -17.46 1.47 -6.74
CA PHE A 214 -18.44 2.49 -6.43
C PHE A 214 -17.78 3.77 -5.96
N GLU A 215 -18.30 4.90 -6.43
CA GLU A 215 -17.83 6.22 -6.02
C GLU A 215 -17.97 6.39 -4.51
N ILE A 216 -16.90 6.81 -3.84
CA ILE A 216 -16.96 7.24 -2.44
C ILE A 216 -17.25 8.73 -2.41
N LYS A 217 -18.20 9.15 -1.57
CA LYS A 217 -18.55 10.55 -1.38
C LYS A 217 -18.19 10.99 0.03
N VAL A 218 -17.42 12.08 0.13
CA VAL A 218 -17.01 12.70 1.38
C VAL A 218 -17.37 14.18 1.34
N GLY A 219 -18.15 14.64 2.32
CA GLY A 219 -18.57 16.04 2.43
C GLY A 219 -17.43 16.99 2.83
N ASN A 220 -17.77 18.24 3.15
CA ASN A 220 -16.79 19.24 3.58
C ASN A 220 -16.36 19.02 5.03
N ASN A 221 -15.18 19.53 5.39
CA ASN A 221 -14.66 19.54 6.77
C ASN A 221 -14.61 18.14 7.42
N VAL A 222 -14.38 17.09 6.63
CA VAL A 222 -14.24 15.73 7.15
C VAL A 222 -12.79 15.48 7.56
N THR A 223 -12.60 14.95 8.75
CA THR A 223 -11.29 14.50 9.23
C THR A 223 -11.32 12.99 9.36
N SER A 224 -10.38 12.31 8.72
CA SER A 224 -10.03 10.93 9.03
C SER A 224 -8.65 10.90 9.63
N ALA A 225 -8.51 10.33 10.82
CA ALA A 225 -7.24 10.14 11.49
C ALA A 225 -6.40 9.05 10.80
N ALA A 226 -5.44 8.44 11.49
CA ALA A 226 -4.60 7.40 10.90
C ALA A 226 -5.30 6.03 10.83
N LEU A 227 -4.91 5.21 9.85
CA LEU A 227 -5.30 3.79 9.72
C LEU A 227 -6.81 3.53 9.58
N GLY A 228 -7.59 4.50 9.11
CA GLY A 228 -9.02 4.29 8.80
C GLY A 228 -9.24 3.56 7.47
N ASN A 229 -10.42 2.99 7.27
CA ASN A 229 -10.82 2.43 5.97
C ASN A 229 -12.26 2.76 5.64
N VAL A 230 -12.49 3.37 4.49
CA VAL A 230 -13.82 3.67 3.98
C VAL A 230 -14.04 2.82 2.72
N GLY A 231 -14.96 1.87 2.83
CA GLY A 231 -15.26 0.93 1.75
C GLY A 231 -16.03 1.54 0.57
N PRO A 232 -16.05 0.85 -0.59
CA PRO A 232 -16.70 1.31 -1.81
C PRO A 232 -18.15 1.77 -1.62
N GLY A 233 -18.53 2.88 -2.26
CA GLY A 233 -19.92 3.35 -2.26
C GLY A 233 -20.40 3.91 -0.91
N SER A 234 -19.48 4.18 0.00
CA SER A 234 -19.79 4.83 1.28
C SER A 234 -19.95 6.34 1.11
N GLU A 235 -20.81 6.90 1.95
CA GLU A 235 -21.16 8.32 1.97
C GLU A 235 -20.87 8.87 3.37
N VAL A 236 -19.86 9.74 3.46
CA VAL A 236 -19.45 10.42 4.69
C VAL A 236 -19.88 11.88 4.59
N PHE A 237 -20.87 12.28 5.37
CA PHE A 237 -21.39 13.64 5.33
C PHE A 237 -20.48 14.65 6.03
N GLU A 238 -20.72 15.93 5.78
CA GLU A 238 -19.90 17.05 6.26
C GLU A 238 -19.79 17.13 7.79
N ASP A 239 -18.72 17.78 8.26
CA ASP A 239 -18.37 17.93 9.68
C ASP A 239 -18.31 16.57 10.41
N THR A 240 -17.69 15.56 9.79
CA THR A 240 -17.53 14.22 10.37
C THR A 240 -16.07 13.94 10.74
N TYR A 241 -15.86 13.30 11.89
CA TYR A 241 -14.54 12.97 12.43
C TYR A 241 -14.40 11.46 12.61
N LEU A 242 -13.56 10.82 11.80
CA LEU A 242 -13.21 9.41 11.88
C LEU A 242 -11.93 9.28 12.72
N LEU A 243 -12.05 8.69 13.91
CA LEU A 243 -10.93 8.45 14.81
C LEU A 243 -10.02 7.33 14.29
N PRO A 244 -8.81 7.14 14.86
CA PRO A 244 -7.90 6.10 14.39
C PRO A 244 -8.58 4.74 14.33
N LEU A 245 -8.26 3.96 13.28
CA LEU A 245 -8.86 2.64 12.99
C LEU A 245 -10.37 2.65 12.68
N ALA A 246 -11.05 3.79 12.62
CA ALA A 246 -12.45 3.83 12.23
C ALA A 246 -12.60 3.29 10.80
N SER A 247 -13.26 2.14 10.66
CA SER A 247 -13.39 1.46 9.37
C SER A 247 -14.81 1.01 9.04
N THR A 248 -15.28 1.30 7.83
CA THR A 248 -16.58 0.83 7.31
C THR A 248 -16.43 -0.30 6.29
N PRO A 249 -17.40 -1.23 6.23
CA PRO A 249 -17.61 -2.03 5.04
C PRO A 249 -18.16 -1.17 3.88
N LYS A 250 -18.32 -1.79 2.71
CA LYS A 250 -19.00 -1.20 1.55
C LYS A 250 -20.35 -0.57 1.91
N HIS A 251 -20.73 0.47 1.16
CA HIS A 251 -22.05 1.10 1.19
C HIS A 251 -22.51 1.60 2.57
N SER A 252 -21.59 2.15 3.34
CA SER A 252 -21.89 2.72 4.65
C SER A 252 -22.22 4.20 4.54
N ILE A 253 -23.31 4.62 5.19
CA ILE A 253 -23.78 6.00 5.22
C ILE A 253 -23.61 6.53 6.65
N LEU A 254 -22.84 7.61 6.81
CA LEU A 254 -22.56 8.27 8.09
C LEU A 254 -23.26 9.62 8.15
N LYS A 255 -23.93 9.96 9.26
CA LYS A 255 -24.54 11.29 9.44
C LYS A 255 -23.48 12.38 9.69
N GLY A 256 -23.68 13.54 9.09
CA GLY A 256 -22.89 14.75 9.32
C GLY A 256 -23.33 15.52 10.57
N GLY A 257 -22.72 16.68 10.80
CA GLY A 257 -23.08 17.57 11.90
C GLY A 257 -22.31 17.31 13.20
N LYS A 258 -20.97 17.32 13.10
CA LYS A 258 -20.01 17.20 14.22
C LYS A 258 -20.05 15.86 14.94
N ASN A 259 -20.13 14.78 14.16
CA ASN A 259 -20.16 13.42 14.66
C ASN A 259 -18.79 12.76 14.65
N PHE A 260 -18.53 11.96 15.68
CA PHE A 260 -17.28 11.23 15.85
C PHE A 260 -17.54 9.74 15.69
N TYR A 261 -16.67 9.04 14.97
CA TYR A 261 -16.81 7.62 14.68
C TYR A 261 -15.53 6.86 15.06
N PHE A 262 -15.71 5.65 15.59
CA PHE A 262 -14.61 4.77 16.00
C PHE A 262 -14.97 3.29 15.83
N GLY A 263 -13.96 2.45 15.68
CA GLY A 263 -14.06 0.99 15.68
C GLY A 263 -14.14 0.34 14.31
N MET A 264 -14.17 -1.00 14.31
CA MET A 264 -14.21 -1.84 13.11
C MET A 264 -15.21 -2.99 13.32
N PRO A 265 -16.41 -2.96 12.74
CA PRO A 265 -16.96 -1.87 11.91
C PRO A 265 -17.25 -0.62 12.75
N MET A 266 -17.03 0.56 12.17
CA MET A 266 -17.14 1.82 12.88
C MET A 266 -18.57 2.10 13.35
N ARG A 267 -18.65 2.78 14.49
CA ARG A 267 -19.88 3.24 15.13
C ARG A 267 -19.69 4.68 15.59
N ARG A 268 -20.79 5.42 15.70
CA ARG A 268 -20.77 6.76 16.27
C ARG A 268 -20.49 6.70 17.77
N ILE A 269 -19.67 7.63 18.26
CA ILE A 269 -19.40 7.82 19.68
C ILE A 269 -19.94 9.17 20.15
N PHE A 270 -20.46 9.21 21.38
CA PHE A 270 -21.01 10.44 21.99
C PHE A 270 -19.91 11.24 22.69
N ARG A 271 -20.12 12.55 22.81
CA ARG A 271 -19.12 13.54 23.25
C ARG A 271 -18.41 13.21 24.57
N LYS A 272 -19.12 12.68 25.57
CA LYS A 272 -18.54 12.24 26.87
C LYS A 272 -17.47 11.15 26.68
N LYS A 273 -17.69 10.24 25.72
CA LYS A 273 -16.77 9.15 25.38
C LYS A 273 -15.54 9.62 24.60
N ILE A 274 -15.51 10.84 24.05
CA ILE A 274 -14.34 11.36 23.32
C ILE A 274 -13.26 11.82 24.29
N MET A 275 -13.63 12.57 25.34
CA MET A 275 -12.69 12.95 26.40
C MET A 275 -12.13 11.71 27.09
N GLU A 276 -13.02 10.76 27.42
CA GLU A 276 -12.65 9.44 27.94
C GLU A 276 -11.71 8.68 27.00
N TYR A 277 -12.04 8.56 25.71
CA TYR A 277 -11.22 7.89 24.71
C TYR A 277 -9.84 8.53 24.52
N LEU A 278 -9.77 9.86 24.48
CA LEU A 278 -8.51 10.60 24.34
C LEU A 278 -7.72 10.64 25.65
N GLY A 279 -8.28 10.13 26.76
CA GLY A 279 -7.71 10.26 28.10
C GLY A 279 -7.60 11.73 28.55
N VAL A 280 -8.34 12.63 27.92
CA VAL A 280 -8.31 14.08 28.19
C VAL A 280 -9.23 14.35 29.36
N LYS A 281 -8.67 14.68 30.51
CA LYS A 281 -9.43 15.19 31.64
C LYS A 281 -9.78 16.66 31.42
N PRO A 282 -10.87 17.15 32.02
CA PRO A 282 -11.14 18.59 32.09
C PRO A 282 -9.92 19.40 32.56
N GLU A 283 -9.15 18.87 33.53
CA GLU A 283 -7.90 19.46 34.02
C GLU A 283 -6.80 19.58 32.95
N ASP A 284 -6.76 18.68 31.95
CA ASP A 284 -5.76 18.73 30.87
C ASP A 284 -6.00 19.93 29.93
N LEU A 285 -7.27 20.35 29.79
CA LEU A 285 -7.61 21.58 29.07
C LEU A 285 -7.21 22.84 29.86
N GLU A 286 -7.12 22.75 31.19
CA GLU A 286 -6.63 23.84 32.06
C GLU A 286 -5.11 24.03 31.94
N LYS A 287 -4.35 22.96 31.69
CA LYS A 287 -2.90 23.06 31.46
C LYS A 287 -2.56 23.97 30.26
N ASN A 288 -3.46 24.07 29.28
CA ASN A 288 -3.32 24.98 28.14
C ASN A 288 -3.40 26.47 28.54
N ALA A 289 -4.01 26.81 29.69
CA ALA A 289 -4.08 28.18 30.18
C ALA A 289 -2.71 28.76 30.57
N ASN A 290 -1.75 27.87 30.86
CA ASN A 290 -0.37 28.20 31.23
C ASN A 290 0.59 28.17 30.04
N ILE A 291 0.10 27.83 28.83
CA ILE A 291 0.90 27.89 27.60
C ILE A 291 1.03 29.35 27.17
N GLU A 292 2.27 29.82 27.02
CA GLU A 292 2.57 31.19 26.60
C GLU A 292 1.97 31.46 25.21
N GLY A 293 1.17 32.54 25.10
CA GLY A 293 0.47 32.90 23.86
C GLY A 293 -0.92 32.31 23.66
N TYR A 294 -1.46 31.50 24.59
CA TYR A 294 -2.83 30.97 24.50
C TYR A 294 -3.90 32.05 24.73
N LYS A 295 -4.76 32.30 23.73
CA LYS A 295 -5.67 33.46 23.69
C LYS A 295 -7.10 33.21 24.22
N ASP A 296 -7.54 31.95 24.31
CA ASP A 296 -8.94 31.60 24.63
C ASP A 296 -9.20 31.32 26.13
N LYS A 297 -8.72 32.21 27.01
CA LYS A 297 -8.95 32.11 28.47
C LYS A 297 -10.44 32.26 28.86
N LYS A 298 -11.26 32.88 28.00
CA LYS A 298 -12.69 33.12 28.21
C LYS A 298 -13.53 31.84 28.04
N LEU A 299 -13.12 30.96 27.13
CA LEU A 299 -13.75 29.65 26.88
C LEU A 299 -13.57 28.72 28.09
N LEU A 300 -12.39 28.74 28.72
CA LEU A 300 -12.09 28.00 29.95
C LEU A 300 -13.01 28.38 31.11
N LYS A 301 -13.31 29.67 31.27
CA LYS A 301 -14.22 30.16 32.33
C LYS A 301 -15.66 29.67 32.12
N GLN A 302 -16.13 29.64 30.88
CA GLN A 302 -17.47 29.13 30.52
C GLN A 302 -17.58 27.61 30.71
N LEU A 303 -16.49 26.86 30.54
CA LEU A 303 -16.47 25.41 30.77
C LEU A 303 -16.54 25.09 32.27
N LYS A 304 -15.85 25.84 33.13
CA LYS A 304 -15.96 25.73 34.61
C LYS A 304 -17.40 25.94 35.10
N GLU A 305 -18.06 26.97 34.58
CA GLU A 305 -19.44 27.29 34.96
C GLU A 305 -20.43 26.19 34.54
N LYS A 306 -20.18 25.50 33.41
CA LYS A 306 -21.01 24.37 32.96
C LYS A 306 -20.78 23.07 33.74
N GLU A 307 -19.56 22.82 34.19
CA GLU A 307 -19.21 21.62 34.97
C GLU A 307 -19.86 21.64 36.36
N ILE A 308 -19.88 22.80 37.02
CA ILE A 308 -20.59 23.04 38.30
C ILE A 308 -22.10 22.82 38.16
N ILE A 309 -22.68 23.06 36.99
CA ILE A 309 -24.11 22.84 36.72
C ILE A 309 -24.42 21.35 36.53
N ILE A 310 -23.51 20.60 35.92
CA ILE A 310 -23.67 19.14 35.66
C ILE A 310 -23.53 18.34 36.96
N GLU A 311 -22.56 18.66 37.82
CA GLU A 311 -22.44 18.02 39.15
C GLU A 311 -23.67 18.24 40.04
N ARG A 312 -24.42 19.34 39.84
CA ARG A 312 -25.65 19.64 40.58
C ARG A 312 -26.90 18.95 40.03
N THR A 313 -26.86 18.40 38.81
CA THR A 313 -28.03 17.77 38.16
C THR A 313 -27.98 16.24 38.15
N ASP A 314 -26.80 15.65 38.34
CA ASP A 314 -26.61 14.19 38.41
C ASP A 314 -26.33 13.73 39.86
N GLU A 315 -27.28 13.90 40.79
CA GLU A 315 -27.35 13.03 41.97
C GLU A 315 -27.87 11.65 41.51
N ILE A 316 -26.94 10.79 41.09
CA ILE A 316 -27.22 9.42 40.67
C ILE A 316 -27.62 8.61 41.92
N PRO A 317 -28.74 7.83 41.90
CA PRO A 317 -29.09 6.97 43.02
C PRO A 317 -27.98 5.92 43.26
N ASN A 318 -27.61 5.77 44.54
CA ASN A 318 -26.54 4.91 45.06
C ASN A 318 -26.71 3.38 44.86
N ASN A 319 -27.36 2.92 43.78
CA ASN A 319 -27.64 1.50 43.60
C ASN A 319 -27.47 0.98 42.17
N ILE A 320 -26.39 1.41 41.50
CA ILE A 320 -25.89 0.68 40.33
C ILE A 320 -24.78 -0.24 40.83
N GLN A 321 -25.09 -1.53 40.87
CA GLN A 321 -24.10 -2.57 41.07
C GLN A 321 -23.19 -2.57 39.82
N ILE A 322 -22.05 -1.91 39.94
CA ILE A 322 -20.98 -1.94 38.96
C ILE A 322 -20.49 -3.40 38.91
N LEU A 323 -20.58 -4.04 37.75
CA LEU A 323 -19.82 -5.27 37.51
C LEU A 323 -18.34 -4.88 37.42
N ASP A 324 -17.68 -4.78 38.57
CA ASP A 324 -16.22 -4.79 38.69
C ASP A 324 -15.72 -6.23 38.53
N ASP A 325 -15.79 -6.74 37.30
CA ASP A 325 -15.13 -7.99 36.90
C ASP A 325 -13.87 -7.70 36.08
N LEU A 326 -13.03 -6.80 36.59
CA LEU A 326 -11.58 -6.84 36.45
C LEU A 326 -11.05 -6.23 37.74
N GLN A 327 -10.64 -7.07 38.70
CA GLN A 327 -9.82 -6.60 39.81
C GLN A 327 -8.56 -5.99 39.19
N GLU A 328 -8.49 -4.65 39.11
CA GLU A 328 -7.23 -3.96 38.91
C GLU A 328 -6.37 -4.27 40.14
N GLU A 329 -5.50 -5.27 40.02
CA GLU A 329 -4.39 -5.41 40.95
C GLU A 329 -3.64 -4.08 40.97
N LYS A 330 -3.64 -3.41 42.13
CA LYS A 330 -2.77 -2.25 42.36
C LYS A 330 -1.33 -2.72 42.26
N ILE A 331 -0.77 -2.59 41.07
CA ILE A 331 0.65 -2.86 40.82
C ILE A 331 1.46 -1.87 41.67
N ASP A 332 2.26 -2.41 42.59
CA ASP A 332 3.21 -1.64 43.35
C ASP A 332 4.29 -1.09 42.41
N LYS A 333 4.24 0.22 42.16
CA LYS A 333 5.14 0.90 41.22
C LYS A 333 6.59 0.87 41.68
N ASP A 334 6.83 0.73 42.98
CA ASP A 334 8.16 0.68 43.57
C ASP A 334 8.76 -0.74 43.51
N ALA A 335 7.94 -1.76 43.22
CA ALA A 335 8.37 -3.14 43.00
C ALA A 335 8.71 -3.47 41.53
N LEU A 336 8.37 -2.58 40.60
CA LEU A 336 8.65 -2.76 39.17
C LEU A 336 10.15 -2.59 38.89
N THR A 337 10.80 -3.64 38.42
CA THR A 337 12.19 -3.55 37.96
C THR A 337 12.28 -2.78 36.64
N ARG A 338 13.48 -2.34 36.27
CA ARG A 338 13.74 -1.73 34.95
C ARG A 338 13.37 -2.67 33.80
N GLU A 339 13.36 -3.98 34.03
CA GLU A 339 12.98 -5.01 33.07
C GLU A 339 11.46 -5.13 32.97
N ASP A 340 10.71 -4.96 34.07
CA ASP A 340 9.24 -4.91 34.08
C ASP A 340 8.69 -3.62 33.42
N LEU A 341 9.48 -2.55 33.46
CA LEU A 341 9.20 -1.27 32.79
C LEU A 341 9.73 -1.22 31.34
N ALA A 342 10.51 -2.21 30.92
CA ALA A 342 10.98 -2.28 29.55
C ALA A 342 9.79 -2.67 28.67
N ILE A 343 9.33 -1.73 27.84
CA ILE A 343 8.32 -2.03 26.83
C ILE A 343 8.89 -3.11 25.92
N ASP A 344 8.33 -4.31 26.02
CA ASP A 344 8.61 -5.44 25.15
C ASP A 344 8.14 -5.08 23.74
N PHE A 345 9.02 -4.46 22.95
CA PHE A 345 8.69 -4.04 21.60
C PHE A 345 8.27 -5.25 20.78
N THR A 346 7.07 -5.18 20.18
CA THR A 346 6.71 -6.04 19.07
C THR A 346 7.31 -5.40 17.82
N THR A 347 8.35 -6.00 17.24
CA THR A 347 8.84 -5.56 15.92
C THR A 347 8.91 -6.73 14.97
N SER A 348 8.29 -6.55 13.79
CA SER A 348 8.60 -7.32 12.61
C SER A 348 9.84 -6.71 11.98
N SER A 349 10.96 -7.44 11.95
CA SER A 349 12.18 -7.10 11.22
C SER A 349 12.92 -5.79 11.59
N ALA A 350 12.38 -4.93 12.47
CA ALA A 350 13.05 -3.71 12.91
C ALA A 350 14.02 -4.03 14.05
N ILE A 351 15.24 -4.39 13.66
CA ILE A 351 16.38 -4.50 14.58
C ILE A 351 16.64 -3.11 15.15
N SER A 352 16.26 -2.88 16.41
CA SER A 352 16.35 -1.57 17.08
C SER A 352 17.79 -1.03 17.17
N ARG A 353 18.79 -1.90 17.01
CA ARG A 353 20.23 -1.58 16.99
C ARG A 353 20.94 -2.43 15.94
N VAL A 354 20.94 -2.00 14.68
CA VAL A 354 21.78 -2.65 13.66
C VAL A 354 23.23 -2.33 14.02
N ASN A 355 23.95 -3.34 14.52
CA ASN A 355 25.38 -3.20 14.75
C ASN A 355 26.08 -2.93 13.41
N VAL A 356 26.96 -1.93 13.35
CA VAL A 356 27.73 -1.54 12.17
C VAL A 356 28.45 -2.75 11.56
N LYS A 357 28.83 -3.76 12.37
CA LYS A 357 29.40 -5.02 11.88
C LYS A 357 28.55 -5.70 10.80
N PHE A 358 27.22 -5.62 10.91
CA PHE A 358 26.32 -6.22 9.92
C PHE A 358 26.19 -5.38 8.64
N LEU A 359 26.52 -4.08 8.67
CA LEU A 359 26.54 -3.24 7.46
C LEU A 359 27.78 -3.51 6.60
N LEU A 360 28.85 -4.08 7.18
CA LEU A 360 30.05 -4.46 6.43
C LEU A 360 29.76 -5.48 5.32
N VAL A 361 28.68 -6.27 5.44
CA VAL A 361 28.26 -7.21 4.38
C VAL A 361 27.86 -6.52 3.08
N TYR A 362 27.48 -5.24 3.13
CA TYR A 362 27.12 -4.48 1.93
C TYR A 362 28.33 -4.07 1.10
N ILE A 363 29.51 -3.93 1.71
CA ILE A 363 30.74 -3.55 1.02
C ILE A 363 31.06 -4.53 -0.13
N PRO A 364 31.22 -5.85 0.10
CA PRO A 364 31.52 -6.77 -0.99
C PRO A 364 30.36 -6.88 -2.01
N ILE A 365 29.10 -6.78 -1.56
CA ILE A 365 27.94 -6.83 -2.46
C ILE A 365 27.98 -5.66 -3.43
N PHE A 366 28.13 -4.42 -2.93
CA PHE A 366 28.16 -3.24 -3.78
C PHE A 366 29.44 -3.14 -4.60
N TRP A 367 30.58 -3.54 -4.05
CA TRP A 367 31.85 -3.48 -4.76
C TRP A 367 31.82 -4.36 -6.01
N ILE A 368 31.43 -5.62 -5.87
CA ILE A 368 31.42 -6.56 -7.00
C ILE A 368 30.30 -6.22 -7.99
N SER A 369 29.10 -5.86 -7.50
CA SER A 369 28.02 -5.38 -8.38
C SER A 369 28.41 -4.11 -9.13
N GLY A 370 29.07 -3.16 -8.47
CA GLY A 370 29.55 -1.92 -9.07
C GLY A 370 30.62 -2.15 -10.12
N LEU A 371 31.56 -3.07 -9.88
CA LEU A 371 32.58 -3.45 -10.86
C LEU A 371 31.98 -3.96 -12.17
N ILE A 372 30.92 -4.78 -12.11
CA ILE A 372 30.21 -5.24 -13.31
C ILE A 372 29.68 -4.04 -14.11
N ILE A 373 29.08 -3.06 -13.43
CA ILE A 373 28.57 -1.85 -14.07
C ILE A 373 29.69 -1.02 -14.67
N THR A 374 30.80 -0.83 -13.95
CA THR A 374 31.95 -0.08 -14.44
C THR A 374 32.54 -0.73 -15.70
N ILE A 375 32.61 -2.06 -15.77
CA ILE A 375 33.10 -2.78 -16.95
C ILE A 375 32.17 -2.57 -18.15
N ILE A 376 30.85 -2.71 -17.96
CA ILE A 376 29.87 -2.51 -19.04
C ILE A 376 29.87 -1.05 -19.49
N TRP A 377 29.94 -0.11 -18.56
CA TRP A 377 30.01 1.32 -18.86
C TRP A 377 31.27 1.68 -19.63
N TYR A 378 32.43 1.14 -19.23
CA TYR A 378 33.69 1.32 -19.95
C TYR A 378 33.55 0.86 -21.39
N TRP A 379 33.05 -0.36 -21.63
CA TRP A 379 32.79 -0.88 -22.98
C TRP A 379 31.81 -0.04 -23.79
N PHE A 380 30.77 0.50 -23.16
CA PHE A 380 29.77 1.34 -23.83
C PHE A 380 30.30 2.74 -24.16
N SER A 381 31.22 3.26 -23.35
CA SER A 381 31.79 4.62 -23.49
C SER A 381 33.18 4.65 -24.13
N GLU A 382 33.80 3.50 -24.42
CA GLU A 382 35.14 3.38 -24.98
C GLU A 382 35.31 4.20 -26.27
N ASP A 383 34.32 4.17 -27.18
CA ASP A 383 34.38 4.94 -28.43
C ASP A 383 34.32 6.46 -28.22
N ILE A 384 33.67 6.92 -27.12
CA ILE A 384 33.68 8.33 -26.71
C ILE A 384 35.07 8.73 -26.22
N ILE A 385 35.71 7.84 -25.46
CA ILE A 385 37.03 8.08 -24.86
C ILE A 385 38.13 8.01 -25.93
N THR A 386 37.99 7.14 -26.93
CA THR A 386 38.98 6.94 -28.00
C THR A 386 38.78 7.84 -29.22
N GLY A 387 37.70 8.63 -29.28
CA GLY A 387 37.44 9.60 -30.34
C GLY A 387 36.96 9.00 -31.66
N ASN A 388 36.41 7.78 -31.64
CA ASN A 388 35.95 7.08 -32.84
C ASN A 388 34.52 7.52 -33.22
N SER A 389 34.37 8.22 -34.33
CA SER A 389 33.17 9.01 -34.70
C SER A 389 31.89 8.19 -34.93
N ILE A 390 31.99 6.88 -35.16
CA ILE A 390 30.88 6.04 -35.67
C ILE A 390 29.78 5.77 -34.62
N ARG A 391 30.11 5.78 -33.32
CA ARG A 391 29.08 5.67 -32.25
C ARG A 391 28.68 7.03 -31.69
N PHE A 392 29.39 8.10 -32.03
CA PHE A 392 29.06 9.49 -31.64
C PHE A 392 27.92 10.09 -32.50
N HIS A 393 26.99 9.25 -32.93
CA HIS A 393 25.83 9.62 -33.74
C HIS A 393 24.56 9.57 -32.90
N LEU A 394 23.47 10.11 -33.46
CA LEU A 394 22.11 10.08 -32.90
C LEU A 394 21.72 8.76 -32.19
N PRO A 395 22.11 7.54 -32.67
CA PRO A 395 21.83 6.30 -31.96
C PRO A 395 22.37 6.23 -30.52
N PHE A 396 23.57 6.73 -30.23
CA PHE A 396 24.09 6.70 -28.86
C PHE A 396 23.19 7.47 -27.90
N PHE A 397 22.81 8.69 -28.27
CA PHE A 397 21.90 9.52 -27.47
C PHE A 397 20.48 8.93 -27.38
N LEU A 398 20.01 8.26 -28.43
CA LEU A 398 18.73 7.57 -28.43
C LEU A 398 18.72 6.34 -27.50
N PHE A 399 19.81 5.56 -27.47
CA PHE A 399 19.91 4.37 -26.61
C PHE A 399 20.43 4.66 -25.20
N PHE A 400 21.03 5.82 -24.96
CA PHE A 400 21.61 6.20 -23.68
C PHE A 400 20.66 6.01 -22.48
N PRO A 401 19.39 6.45 -22.52
CA PRO A 401 18.47 6.23 -21.42
C PRO A 401 18.14 4.74 -21.20
N ILE A 402 18.05 3.96 -22.29
CA ILE A 402 17.81 2.51 -22.23
C ILE A 402 19.00 1.82 -21.56
N VAL A 403 20.22 2.25 -21.90
CA VAL A 403 21.45 1.73 -21.28
C VAL A 403 21.52 2.07 -19.80
N LEU A 404 21.21 3.30 -19.39
CA LEU A 404 21.19 3.68 -17.96
C LEU A 404 20.20 2.82 -17.15
N ILE A 405 19.00 2.61 -17.69
CA ILE A 405 18.00 1.74 -17.06
C ILE A 405 18.51 0.29 -17.02
N GLY A 406 19.09 -0.20 -18.12
CA GLY A 406 19.69 -1.52 -18.21
C GLY A 406 20.78 -1.74 -17.16
N LEU A 407 21.70 -0.78 -17.02
CA LEU A 407 22.77 -0.80 -16.01
C LEU A 407 22.21 -0.81 -14.59
N LEU A 408 21.18 0.00 -14.31
CA LEU A 408 20.51 -0.01 -13.00
C LEU A 408 19.94 -1.41 -12.68
N TYR A 409 19.23 -2.04 -13.62
CA TYR A 409 18.68 -3.38 -13.37
C TYR A 409 19.75 -4.46 -13.31
N ILE A 410 20.81 -4.37 -14.12
CA ILE A 410 21.96 -5.28 -14.01
C ILE A 410 22.60 -5.16 -12.63
N PHE A 411 22.74 -3.93 -12.09
CA PHE A 411 23.27 -3.70 -10.76
C PHE A 411 22.38 -4.33 -9.68
N ILE A 412 21.07 -4.15 -9.79
CA ILE A 412 20.10 -4.73 -8.84
C ILE A 412 20.13 -6.26 -8.91
N LEU A 413 20.17 -6.85 -10.11
CA LEU A 413 20.27 -8.29 -10.30
C LEU A 413 21.59 -8.85 -9.77
N ALA A 414 22.71 -8.15 -9.98
CA ALA A 414 24.00 -8.50 -9.40
C ALA A 414 23.94 -8.46 -7.86
N CYS A 415 23.35 -7.43 -7.27
CA CYS A 415 23.13 -7.35 -5.83
C CYS A 415 22.31 -8.54 -5.31
N ILE A 416 21.26 -8.97 -6.01
CA ILE A 416 20.49 -10.17 -5.63
C ILE A 416 21.36 -11.43 -5.69
N LEU A 417 22.13 -11.60 -6.76
CA LEU A 417 23.02 -12.74 -6.94
C LEU A 417 24.04 -12.82 -5.81
N PHE A 418 24.77 -11.74 -5.53
CA PHE A 418 25.80 -11.72 -4.49
C PHE A 418 25.21 -11.82 -3.08
N SER A 419 24.05 -11.22 -2.81
CA SER A 419 23.32 -11.45 -1.56
C SER A 419 22.95 -12.92 -1.40
N LYS A 420 22.48 -13.59 -2.46
CA LYS A 420 22.15 -15.02 -2.43
C LYS A 420 23.39 -15.89 -2.17
N LEU A 421 24.51 -15.61 -2.84
CA LEU A 421 25.77 -16.33 -2.61
C LEU A 421 26.24 -16.17 -1.16
N LEU A 422 26.17 -14.95 -0.62
CA LEU A 422 26.53 -14.69 0.77
C LEU A 422 25.57 -15.39 1.75
N LEU A 423 24.28 -15.43 1.45
CA LEU A 423 23.30 -16.19 2.24
C LEU A 423 23.59 -17.69 2.22
N ILE A 424 23.96 -18.26 1.08
CA ILE A 424 24.38 -19.66 0.99
C ILE A 424 25.57 -19.91 1.92
N PHE A 425 26.59 -19.05 1.86
CA PHE A 425 27.74 -19.13 2.74
C PHE A 425 27.37 -19.03 4.23
N VAL A 426 26.54 -18.06 4.61
CA VAL A 426 26.06 -17.91 5.99
C VAL A 426 25.26 -19.13 6.45
N ASN A 427 24.44 -19.71 5.57
CA ASN A 427 23.65 -20.91 5.86
C ASN A 427 24.50 -22.19 5.97
N LEU A 428 25.70 -22.23 5.38
CA LEU A 428 26.67 -23.30 5.60
C LEU A 428 27.27 -23.24 7.00
N ILE A 429 27.44 -22.02 7.55
CA ILE A 429 27.96 -21.81 8.91
C ILE A 429 26.86 -22.07 9.95
N HIS A 430 25.68 -21.45 9.78
CA HIS A 430 24.57 -21.58 10.72
C HIS A 430 23.22 -21.57 9.99
N LYS A 431 22.55 -22.72 9.97
CA LYS A 431 21.27 -22.88 9.28
C LYS A 431 20.15 -22.15 10.02
N PRO A 432 19.22 -21.50 9.31
CA PRO A 432 18.02 -20.97 9.93
C PRO A 432 17.14 -22.11 10.44
N LYS A 433 16.56 -21.96 11.63
CA LYS A 433 15.64 -22.92 12.25
C LYS A 433 14.44 -22.20 12.88
N GLU A 434 13.32 -22.91 12.94
CA GLU A 434 12.14 -22.47 13.68
C GLU A 434 12.39 -22.65 15.18
N GLY A 435 11.74 -21.82 16.00
CA GLY A 435 11.82 -21.91 17.45
C GLY A 435 11.61 -20.57 18.14
N VAL A 436 11.78 -20.63 19.46
CA VAL A 436 11.78 -19.47 20.35
C VAL A 436 13.22 -19.28 20.83
N PHE A 437 13.82 -18.15 20.47
CA PHE A 437 15.21 -17.81 20.78
C PHE A 437 15.27 -16.60 21.69
N ILE A 438 16.44 -16.35 22.31
CA ILE A 438 16.64 -15.16 23.13
C ILE A 438 17.14 -14.03 22.23
N ALA A 439 16.43 -12.91 22.18
CA ALA A 439 16.77 -11.73 21.39
C ALA A 439 17.86 -10.87 22.07
N LYS A 440 19.03 -11.47 22.32
CA LYS A 440 20.16 -10.83 23.02
C LYS A 440 21.44 -10.86 22.19
N ILE A 441 22.19 -9.76 22.20
CA ILE A 441 23.52 -9.69 21.57
C ILE A 441 24.43 -10.75 22.21
N GLY A 442 25.12 -11.52 21.36
CA GLY A 442 25.90 -12.70 21.76
C GLY A 442 25.14 -14.03 21.65
N ASP A 443 23.80 -14.02 21.55
CA ASP A 443 23.04 -15.22 21.21
C ASP A 443 23.27 -15.55 19.72
N THR A 444 23.71 -16.78 19.44
CA THR A 444 24.10 -17.19 18.09
C THR A 444 22.91 -17.19 17.14
N ASP A 445 21.75 -17.69 17.57
CA ASP A 445 20.57 -17.78 16.72
C ASP A 445 20.04 -16.40 16.35
N PHE A 446 20.00 -15.49 17.32
CA PHE A 446 19.61 -14.10 17.13
C PHE A 446 20.59 -13.35 16.21
N GLU A 447 21.91 -13.48 16.42
CA GLU A 447 22.90 -12.77 15.60
C GLU A 447 22.89 -13.24 14.14
N PHE A 448 22.75 -14.54 13.91
CA PHE A 448 22.66 -15.09 12.56
C PHE A 448 21.34 -14.74 11.88
N TRP A 449 20.23 -14.66 12.61
CA TRP A 449 18.96 -14.14 12.09
C TRP A 449 19.08 -12.67 11.67
N MET A 450 19.73 -11.84 12.49
CA MET A 450 19.99 -10.43 12.14
C MET A 450 20.86 -10.32 10.89
N LEU A 451 21.93 -11.11 10.80
CA LEU A 451 22.84 -11.14 9.65
C LEU A 451 22.09 -11.49 8.37
N ARG A 452 21.31 -12.57 8.36
CA ARG A 452 20.49 -12.97 7.20
C ARG A 452 19.51 -11.88 6.80
N THR A 453 18.86 -11.25 7.78
CA THR A 453 17.92 -10.15 7.56
C THR A 453 18.60 -8.98 6.86
N GLN A 454 19.80 -8.57 7.31
CA GLN A 454 20.55 -7.48 6.65
C GLN A 454 20.95 -7.84 5.23
N ILE A 455 21.51 -9.03 4.98
CA ILE A 455 21.91 -9.46 3.64
C ILE A 455 20.74 -9.41 2.65
N LYS A 456 19.54 -9.83 3.07
CA LYS A 456 18.33 -9.80 2.23
C LYS A 456 17.78 -8.39 2.02
N LYS A 457 17.90 -7.52 3.03
CA LYS A 457 17.29 -6.18 3.06
C LYS A 457 17.72 -5.31 1.90
N ILE A 458 18.99 -5.31 1.53
CA ILE A 458 19.48 -4.42 0.46
C ILE A 458 18.86 -4.76 -0.90
N SER A 459 18.83 -6.04 -1.26
CA SER A 459 18.28 -6.52 -2.53
C SER A 459 16.77 -6.24 -2.62
N LEU A 460 16.04 -6.47 -1.52
CA LEU A 460 14.61 -6.16 -1.44
C LEU A 460 14.35 -4.65 -1.50
N TRP A 461 15.16 -3.84 -0.81
CA TRP A 461 15.04 -2.39 -0.83
C TRP A 461 15.27 -1.82 -2.24
N LEU A 462 16.32 -2.26 -2.94
CA LEU A 462 16.60 -1.84 -4.30
C LEU A 462 15.44 -2.15 -5.26
N LEU A 463 14.89 -3.37 -5.22
CA LEU A 463 13.75 -3.75 -6.06
C LEU A 463 12.46 -3.06 -5.67
N ARG A 464 12.22 -2.79 -4.39
CA ARG A 464 11.00 -2.08 -3.96
C ARG A 464 10.97 -0.60 -4.33
N ASN A 465 12.14 -0.02 -4.58
CA ASN A 465 12.26 1.31 -5.17
C ASN A 465 12.25 1.27 -6.72
N SER A 466 12.15 0.08 -7.33
CA SER A 466 11.90 -0.04 -8.76
C SER A 466 10.50 0.49 -9.10
N PRO A 467 10.33 1.15 -10.26
CA PRO A 467 9.01 1.50 -10.74
C PRO A 467 8.18 0.28 -11.18
N PHE A 468 8.74 -0.94 -11.19
CA PHE A 468 8.02 -2.18 -11.52
C PHE A 468 7.60 -2.94 -10.23
N PRO A 469 6.34 -2.78 -9.77
CA PRO A 469 5.90 -3.28 -8.46
C PRO A 469 5.84 -4.81 -8.33
N TRP A 470 6.03 -5.57 -9.41
CA TRP A 470 6.05 -7.05 -9.39
C TRP A 470 7.46 -7.63 -9.33
N THR A 471 8.50 -6.81 -9.46
CA THR A 471 9.88 -7.30 -9.55
C THR A 471 10.43 -7.76 -8.19
N ASP A 472 9.84 -7.31 -7.08
CA ASP A 472 10.18 -7.77 -5.73
C ASP A 472 9.90 -9.26 -5.51
N ALA A 473 8.90 -9.83 -6.21
CA ALA A 473 8.64 -11.27 -6.22
C ALA A 473 9.88 -12.10 -6.65
N ILE A 474 10.71 -11.55 -7.54
CA ILE A 474 11.98 -12.18 -7.95
C ILE A 474 12.91 -12.27 -6.74
N ALA A 475 13.11 -11.17 -6.01
CA ALA A 475 13.95 -11.19 -4.81
C ALA A 475 13.39 -12.11 -3.72
N PHE A 476 12.09 -12.03 -3.42
CA PHE A 476 11.49 -12.93 -2.42
C PHE A 476 11.75 -14.40 -2.73
N LYS A 477 11.51 -14.80 -3.98
CA LYS A 477 11.76 -16.16 -4.44
C LYS A 477 13.24 -16.56 -4.35
N GLN A 478 14.16 -15.66 -4.72
CA GLN A 478 15.59 -15.95 -4.70
C GLN A 478 16.19 -15.97 -3.28
N LEU A 479 15.59 -15.25 -2.33
CA LEU A 479 16.14 -15.02 -0.98
C LEU A 479 15.51 -15.90 0.12
N GLY A 480 14.47 -16.69 -0.19
CA GLY A 480 13.99 -17.74 0.72
C GLY A 480 12.49 -18.02 0.74
N VAL A 481 11.66 -17.19 0.07
CA VAL A 481 10.21 -17.41 0.00
C VAL A 481 9.88 -18.48 -1.04
N LYS A 482 9.12 -19.50 -0.65
CA LYS A 482 8.66 -20.56 -1.56
C LYS A 482 7.38 -20.10 -2.27
N MET A 483 7.51 -19.60 -3.50
CA MET A 483 6.38 -19.13 -4.30
C MET A 483 6.59 -19.36 -5.81
N ASP A 484 5.49 -19.36 -6.56
CA ASP A 484 5.49 -19.20 -8.01
C ASP A 484 5.27 -17.73 -8.43
N PHE A 485 5.17 -17.47 -9.73
CA PHE A 485 4.91 -16.11 -10.26
C PHE A 485 3.42 -15.79 -10.44
N SER A 486 2.52 -16.71 -10.05
CA SER A 486 1.07 -16.48 -10.10
C SER A 486 0.56 -15.75 -8.86
N SER A 487 1.33 -15.78 -7.77
CA SER A 487 1.04 -15.08 -6.52
C SER A 487 1.59 -13.65 -6.52
N HIS A 488 0.89 -12.75 -5.84
CA HIS A 488 1.18 -11.32 -5.85
C HIS A 488 1.33 -10.74 -4.45
N LEU A 489 2.41 -9.97 -4.25
CA LEU A 489 2.78 -9.27 -3.02
C LEU A 489 2.75 -7.76 -3.30
N ALA A 490 1.56 -7.15 -3.33
CA ALA A 490 1.44 -5.76 -3.74
C ALA A 490 1.87 -4.81 -2.60
N ASP A 491 3.12 -4.33 -2.57
CA ASP A 491 3.62 -3.37 -1.55
C ASP A 491 3.30 -3.85 -0.11
N THR A 492 3.49 -5.15 0.09
CA THR A 492 3.33 -5.90 1.35
C THR A 492 4.61 -5.81 2.17
N TRP A 493 4.58 -5.63 3.49
CA TRP A 493 5.75 -5.80 4.34
C TRP A 493 5.92 -7.28 4.67
N CYS A 494 6.81 -7.98 3.97
CA CYS A 494 6.91 -9.43 4.02
C CYS A 494 8.31 -9.84 4.43
N ASP A 495 8.41 -10.77 5.38
CA ASP A 495 9.68 -11.46 5.64
C ASP A 495 10.13 -12.25 4.39
N SER A 496 11.42 -12.55 4.32
CA SER A 496 12.02 -13.25 3.18
C SER A 496 12.60 -14.62 3.55
N GLU A 497 12.10 -15.19 4.64
CA GLU A 497 12.42 -16.54 5.13
C GLU A 497 11.14 -17.18 5.66
N PHE A 498 11.11 -18.51 5.74
CA PHE A 498 10.01 -19.24 6.41
C PHE A 498 8.58 -18.88 5.92
N ILE A 499 8.43 -18.51 4.65
CA ILE A 499 7.12 -18.21 4.04
C ILE A 499 6.94 -19.10 2.81
N LYS A 500 5.76 -19.71 2.72
CA LYS A 500 5.32 -20.49 1.56
C LYS A 500 3.99 -19.95 1.05
N LEU A 501 3.97 -19.58 -0.23
CA LEU A 501 2.78 -19.17 -0.96
C LEU A 501 2.42 -20.24 -1.98
N GLY A 502 1.15 -20.67 -1.98
CA GLY A 502 0.56 -21.49 -3.02
C GLY A 502 0.39 -20.72 -4.34
N ARG A 503 -0.45 -21.26 -5.21
CA ARG A 503 -0.81 -20.66 -6.50
C ARG A 503 -1.85 -19.55 -6.29
N LYS A 504 -1.68 -18.43 -6.99
CA LYS A 504 -2.64 -17.31 -7.04
C LYS A 504 -3.04 -16.77 -5.68
N VAL A 505 -2.10 -16.75 -4.74
CA VAL A 505 -2.25 -16.03 -3.48
C VAL A 505 -2.21 -14.53 -3.78
N MET A 506 -3.20 -13.80 -3.28
CA MET A 506 -3.27 -12.35 -3.43
C MET A 506 -3.10 -11.70 -2.06
N ILE A 507 -1.99 -10.97 -1.87
CA ILE A 507 -1.75 -10.21 -0.65
C ILE A 507 -1.93 -8.72 -0.93
N GLY A 508 -2.86 -8.12 -0.19
CA GLY A 508 -3.26 -6.73 -0.31
C GLY A 508 -2.20 -5.75 0.17
N GLN A 509 -2.37 -4.49 -0.23
CA GLN A 509 -1.39 -3.44 0.03
C GLN A 509 -1.22 -3.09 1.50
N GLY A 510 0.03 -2.89 1.92
CA GLY A 510 0.38 -2.57 3.30
C GLY A 510 0.15 -3.71 4.30
N ALA A 511 -0.22 -4.91 3.84
CA ALA A 511 -0.29 -6.07 4.73
C ALA A 511 1.13 -6.44 5.22
N THR A 512 1.22 -6.93 6.45
CA THR A 512 2.47 -7.33 7.09
C THR A 512 2.48 -8.84 7.31
N ILE A 513 3.44 -9.54 6.72
CA ILE A 513 3.59 -11.00 6.79
C ILE A 513 4.85 -11.33 7.57
N MET A 514 4.68 -11.85 8.78
CA MET A 514 5.76 -12.11 9.73
C MET A 514 5.99 -13.60 9.87
N SER A 515 7.16 -14.06 9.45
CA SER A 515 7.70 -15.37 9.80
C SER A 515 8.53 -15.34 11.08
N SER A 516 8.94 -14.13 11.46
CA SER A 516 9.68 -13.84 12.67
C SER A 516 9.12 -12.63 13.38
N MET A 517 9.15 -12.66 14.71
CA MET A 517 8.68 -11.56 15.56
C MET A 517 9.53 -11.51 16.81
N VAL A 518 10.02 -10.32 17.14
CA VAL A 518 10.61 -10.08 18.47
C VAL A 518 9.48 -9.64 19.40
N VAL A 519 9.31 -10.35 20.50
CA VAL A 519 8.38 -10.03 21.59
C VAL A 519 9.17 -10.05 22.89
N GLY A 520 9.47 -8.86 23.38
CA GLY A 520 10.34 -8.68 24.54
C GLY A 520 11.73 -9.25 24.34
N LYS A 521 12.15 -10.11 25.27
CA LYS A 521 13.44 -10.81 25.17
C LYS A 521 13.44 -12.02 24.24
N TYR A 522 12.33 -12.32 23.57
CA TYR A 522 12.20 -13.51 22.73
C TYR A 522 12.14 -13.16 21.25
N LEU A 523 12.83 -13.94 20.43
CA LEU A 523 12.69 -14.00 18.98
C LEU A 523 11.90 -15.27 18.64
N LEU A 524 10.68 -15.10 18.15
CA LEU A 524 9.85 -16.17 17.61
C LEU A 524 10.16 -16.32 16.11
N ILE A 525 10.44 -17.53 15.65
CA ILE A 525 10.55 -17.87 14.23
C ILE A 525 9.68 -19.08 13.95
N LYS A 526 8.71 -18.94 13.04
CA LYS A 526 7.84 -20.05 12.64
C LYS A 526 7.32 -19.88 11.22
N ASN A 527 7.21 -21.00 10.51
CA ASN A 527 6.74 -21.02 9.12
C ASN A 527 5.33 -20.45 8.98
N VAL A 528 5.13 -19.62 7.96
CA VAL A 528 3.81 -19.12 7.55
C VAL A 528 3.44 -19.76 6.21
N PHE A 529 2.25 -20.35 6.16
CA PHE A 529 1.75 -21.08 4.99
C PHE A 529 0.48 -20.45 4.44
N PHE A 530 0.49 -20.14 3.16
CA PHE A 530 -0.68 -19.74 2.38
C PHE A 530 -0.92 -20.80 1.32
N ASP A 531 -2.07 -21.44 1.37
CA ASP A 531 -2.48 -22.43 0.37
C ASP A 531 -2.95 -21.75 -0.93
N ASP A 532 -3.34 -22.57 -1.92
CA ASP A 532 -3.82 -22.06 -3.21
C ASP A 532 -5.04 -21.13 -3.05
N TYR A 533 -5.08 -20.06 -3.85
CA TYR A 533 -6.19 -19.11 -3.95
C TYR A 533 -6.55 -18.39 -2.63
N VAL A 534 -5.59 -18.23 -1.72
CA VAL A 534 -5.77 -17.41 -0.51
C VAL A 534 -5.78 -15.91 -0.86
N MET A 535 -6.64 -15.15 -0.19
CA MET A 535 -6.64 -13.69 -0.25
C MET A 535 -6.41 -13.05 1.12
N VAL A 536 -5.44 -12.15 1.20
CA VAL A 536 -5.15 -11.33 2.38
C VAL A 536 -5.51 -9.89 2.09
N GLY A 537 -6.43 -9.32 2.87
CA GLY A 537 -6.83 -7.93 2.76
C GLY A 537 -5.69 -6.96 3.07
N GLY A 538 -5.75 -5.74 2.54
CA GLY A 538 -4.76 -4.70 2.80
C GLY A 538 -4.64 -4.38 4.30
N GLN A 539 -3.45 -3.95 4.72
CA GLN A 539 -3.15 -3.57 6.11
C GLN A 539 -3.41 -4.67 7.16
N THR A 540 -3.51 -5.93 6.74
CA THR A 540 -3.62 -7.09 7.63
C THR A 540 -2.26 -7.43 8.24
N SER A 541 -2.22 -7.89 9.48
CA SER A 541 -1.00 -8.46 10.10
C SER A 541 -1.11 -9.98 10.21
N ILE A 542 -0.16 -10.71 9.64
CA ILE A 542 -0.08 -12.17 9.71
C ILE A 542 1.08 -12.56 10.62
N ALA A 543 0.76 -13.17 11.76
CA ALA A 543 1.72 -13.60 12.78
C ALA A 543 2.48 -14.88 12.40
N PRO A 544 3.67 -15.12 13.01
CA PRO A 544 4.44 -16.35 12.79
C PRO A 544 3.62 -17.60 13.11
N GLY A 545 3.81 -18.66 12.31
CA GLY A 545 3.07 -19.91 12.46
C GLY A 545 1.69 -19.93 11.81
N THR A 546 1.23 -18.82 11.24
CA THR A 546 -0.11 -18.79 10.63
C THR A 546 -0.21 -19.74 9.43
N ILE A 547 -1.26 -20.56 9.40
CA ILE A 547 -1.60 -21.45 8.27
C ILE A 547 -2.95 -21.02 7.71
N ILE A 548 -2.96 -20.46 6.51
CA ILE A 548 -4.18 -20.07 5.79
C ILE A 548 -4.47 -21.10 4.71
N LYS A 549 -5.56 -21.85 4.88
CA LYS A 549 -5.96 -22.94 3.99
C LYS A 549 -6.62 -22.43 2.70
N LYS A 550 -6.78 -23.34 1.74
CA LYS A 550 -7.23 -23.07 0.37
C LYS A 550 -8.49 -22.21 0.33
N GLU A 551 -8.51 -21.23 -0.58
CA GLU A 551 -9.67 -20.35 -0.85
C GLU A 551 -10.16 -19.51 0.35
N SER A 552 -9.37 -19.40 1.42
CA SER A 552 -9.74 -18.58 2.56
C SER A 552 -9.39 -17.11 2.32
N VAL A 553 -10.17 -16.23 2.94
CA VAL A 553 -10.01 -14.78 2.86
C VAL A 553 -9.81 -14.23 4.27
N ILE A 554 -8.83 -13.39 4.47
CA ILE A 554 -8.73 -12.55 5.67
C ILE A 554 -9.01 -11.09 5.27
N GLY A 555 -10.01 -10.47 5.91
CA GLY A 555 -10.41 -9.11 5.58
C GLY A 555 -9.37 -8.06 5.98
N ALA A 556 -9.42 -6.89 5.35
CA ALA A 556 -8.47 -5.80 5.60
C ALA A 556 -8.44 -5.36 7.07
N ILE A 557 -7.28 -4.90 7.55
CA ILE A 557 -7.05 -4.45 8.94
C ILE A 557 -7.36 -5.55 9.98
N SER A 558 -7.21 -6.81 9.60
CA SER A 558 -7.30 -7.94 10.55
C SER A 558 -5.90 -8.30 11.07
N SER A 559 -5.82 -9.06 12.15
CA SER A 559 -4.56 -9.58 12.66
C SER A 559 -4.70 -11.02 13.12
N THR A 560 -3.85 -11.93 12.63
CA THR A 560 -3.81 -13.30 13.16
C THR A 560 -3.02 -13.37 14.46
N THR A 561 -3.30 -14.38 15.27
CA THR A 561 -2.46 -14.72 16.43
C THR A 561 -1.33 -15.66 16.05
N TYR A 562 -0.30 -15.72 16.88
CA TYR A 562 0.77 -16.72 16.75
C TYR A 562 0.16 -18.12 16.59
N ASP A 563 0.66 -18.87 15.61
CA ASP A 563 0.27 -20.26 15.33
C ASP A 563 -1.22 -20.48 14.94
N GLN A 564 -1.88 -19.45 14.42
CA GLN A 564 -3.30 -19.55 14.07
C GLN A 564 -3.53 -20.33 12.76
N VAL A 565 -4.50 -21.24 12.76
CA VAL A 565 -4.94 -21.97 11.56
C VAL A 565 -6.30 -21.45 11.08
N LEU A 566 -6.38 -21.02 9.82
CA LEU A 566 -7.60 -20.56 9.17
C LEU A 566 -8.12 -21.68 8.26
N LYS A 567 -9.37 -22.11 8.48
CA LYS A 567 -10.07 -23.19 7.75
C LYS A 567 -10.24 -22.85 6.27
N PRO A 568 -10.25 -23.85 5.37
CA PRO A 568 -10.41 -23.64 3.93
C PRO A 568 -11.78 -23.07 3.60
N GLY A 569 -11.85 -22.18 2.60
CA GLY A 569 -13.12 -21.60 2.12
C GLY A 569 -13.85 -20.73 3.14
N TRP A 570 -13.16 -20.20 4.15
CA TRP A 570 -13.73 -19.32 5.16
C TRP A 570 -13.20 -17.89 5.06
N ILE A 571 -14.05 -16.93 5.43
CA ILE A 571 -13.72 -15.52 5.56
C ILE A 571 -13.47 -15.23 7.04
N TYR A 572 -12.30 -14.65 7.33
CA TYR A 572 -11.87 -14.23 8.65
C TYR A 572 -11.81 -12.70 8.74
N PHE A 573 -12.12 -12.14 9.91
CA PHE A 573 -12.02 -10.70 10.15
C PHE A 573 -11.74 -10.39 11.63
N GLY A 574 -11.05 -9.28 11.91
CA GLY A 574 -10.88 -8.72 13.25
C GLY A 574 -9.46 -8.83 13.81
N ILE A 575 -9.30 -8.31 15.03
CA ILE A 575 -8.05 -8.32 15.80
C ILE A 575 -8.36 -8.89 17.19
N PRO A 576 -8.07 -10.17 17.47
CA PRO A 576 -7.56 -11.18 16.54
C PRO A 576 -8.59 -11.63 15.50
N ALA A 577 -8.13 -12.20 14.40
CA ALA A 577 -8.95 -12.65 13.29
C ALA A 577 -9.83 -13.83 13.72
N ARG A 578 -11.14 -13.73 13.47
CA ARG A 578 -12.13 -14.78 13.80
C ARG A 578 -12.96 -15.13 12.57
N GLU A 579 -13.50 -16.34 12.57
CA GLU A 579 -14.44 -16.81 11.54
C GLU A 579 -15.62 -15.84 11.44
N LEU A 580 -15.87 -15.32 10.24
CA LEU A 580 -16.97 -14.40 9.98
C LEU A 580 -18.10 -15.12 9.23
N LYS A 581 -17.77 -15.75 8.09
CA LYS A 581 -18.71 -16.49 7.24
C LYS A 581 -17.97 -17.37 6.23
N GLU A 582 -18.67 -18.32 5.62
CA GLU A 582 -18.15 -19.07 4.47
C GLU A 582 -17.87 -18.16 3.27
N ASN A 583 -16.83 -18.49 2.50
CA ASN A 583 -16.44 -17.78 1.29
C ASN A 583 -17.32 -18.18 0.10
N LYS A 584 -18.48 -17.53 0.03
CA LYS A 584 -19.44 -17.66 -1.09
C LYS A 584 -19.39 -16.47 -2.06
N TYR A 585 -18.25 -15.77 -2.14
CA TYR A 585 -18.16 -14.56 -2.98
C TYR A 585 -18.36 -14.80 -4.47
N ALA A 586 -18.09 -16.00 -4.96
CA ALA A 586 -18.37 -16.39 -6.34
C ALA A 586 -19.87 -16.60 -6.61
N GLU A 587 -20.65 -16.89 -5.56
CA GLU A 587 -22.11 -17.11 -5.60
C GLU A 587 -22.91 -15.84 -5.27
N GLU A 588 -22.27 -14.78 -4.77
CA GLU A 588 -22.98 -13.55 -4.35
C GLU A 588 -23.72 -12.91 -5.53
N ARG A 589 -24.99 -12.57 -5.30
CA ARG A 589 -25.82 -11.82 -6.25
C ARG A 589 -25.15 -10.51 -6.63
N ARG A 590 -25.25 -10.15 -7.90
CA ARG A 590 -24.55 -9.00 -8.50
C ARG A 590 -25.41 -7.74 -8.55
N ASP A 591 -26.71 -7.91 -8.44
CA ASP A 591 -27.76 -6.88 -8.58
C ASP A 591 -28.27 -6.35 -7.23
N ILE A 592 -28.07 -7.07 -6.12
CA ILE A 592 -28.45 -6.57 -4.78
C ILE A 592 -27.24 -5.97 -4.05
N LEU A 593 -27.42 -4.74 -3.58
CA LEU A 593 -26.49 -4.08 -2.68
C LEU A 593 -27.13 -3.92 -1.30
N ILE A 594 -26.37 -4.25 -0.25
CA ILE A 594 -26.79 -3.99 1.13
C ILE A 594 -26.19 -2.65 1.55
N LYS A 595 -27.03 -1.61 1.64
CA LYS A 595 -26.64 -0.32 2.22
C LYS A 595 -26.79 -0.37 3.74
N ARG A 596 -25.89 0.32 4.45
CA ARG A 596 -25.88 0.39 5.92
C ARG A 596 -25.94 1.83 6.39
N GLN A 597 -26.97 2.17 7.15
CA GLN A 597 -26.96 3.41 7.93
C GLN A 597 -26.22 3.14 9.23
N VAL A 598 -25.05 3.77 9.40
CA VAL A 598 -24.15 3.50 10.53
C VAL A 598 -24.78 3.96 11.84
N ASP A 599 -25.32 5.17 11.88
CA ASP A 599 -25.94 5.76 13.07
C ASP A 599 -27.16 4.99 13.57
N GLU A 600 -27.99 4.50 12.65
CA GLU A 600 -29.24 3.81 12.99
C GLU A 600 -29.06 2.30 13.13
N ALA A 601 -27.87 1.78 12.85
CA ALA A 601 -27.56 0.35 12.75
C ALA A 601 -28.53 -0.43 11.81
N LYS A 602 -29.18 0.27 10.86
CA LYS A 602 -30.12 -0.32 9.91
C LYS A 602 -29.41 -0.73 8.62
N LYS A 603 -29.89 -1.83 8.05
CA LYS A 603 -29.49 -2.32 6.73
C LYS A 603 -30.72 -2.34 5.83
N PHE A 604 -30.53 -2.00 4.56
CA PHE A 604 -31.58 -2.09 3.56
C PHE A 604 -30.99 -2.53 2.22
N GLU A 605 -31.76 -3.30 1.48
CA GLU A 605 -31.38 -3.80 0.16
C GLU A 605 -31.77 -2.79 -0.91
N VAL A 606 -30.89 -2.63 -1.89
CA VAL A 606 -31.10 -1.79 -3.06
C VAL A 606 -30.78 -2.62 -4.27
N ILE A 607 -31.74 -2.74 -5.18
CA ILE A 607 -31.52 -3.34 -6.50
C ILE A 607 -30.75 -2.32 -7.34
N TYR A 608 -29.72 -2.79 -8.00
CA TYR A 608 -28.81 -1.98 -8.79
C TYR A 608 -28.40 -2.72 -10.06
N GLU A 609 -28.02 -1.94 -11.07
CA GLU A 609 -27.59 -2.47 -12.36
C GLU A 609 -26.14 -2.98 -12.32
N VAL A 610 -25.91 -4.20 -12.81
CA VAL A 610 -24.57 -4.77 -12.91
C VAL A 610 -23.76 -4.02 -13.96
N ASN A 611 -22.53 -3.62 -13.60
CA ASN A 611 -21.68 -2.83 -14.49
C ASN A 611 -20.93 -3.75 -15.46
N ILE A 612 -21.57 -4.03 -16.59
CA ILE A 612 -21.04 -4.83 -17.69
C ILE A 612 -21.45 -4.23 -19.04
N ASP A 613 -20.79 -4.65 -20.13
CA ASP A 613 -21.15 -4.31 -21.50
C ASP A 613 -22.61 -4.74 -21.82
N GLU A 614 -23.36 -3.90 -22.54
CA GLU A 614 -24.79 -4.12 -22.84
C GLU A 614 -25.08 -5.49 -23.49
N ASP A 615 -24.23 -5.89 -24.43
CA ASP A 615 -24.31 -7.17 -25.16
C ASP A 615 -24.09 -8.40 -24.26
N LYS A 616 -23.53 -8.20 -23.07
CA LYS A 616 -23.20 -9.26 -22.10
C LYS A 616 -24.12 -9.31 -20.90
N LYS A 617 -25.08 -8.39 -20.79
CA LYS A 617 -26.08 -8.44 -19.70
C LYS A 617 -26.85 -9.76 -19.67
N LYS A 618 -27.10 -10.35 -20.85
CA LYS A 618 -27.73 -11.68 -21.00
C LYS A 618 -26.94 -12.84 -20.37
N LEU A 619 -25.64 -12.66 -20.10
CA LEU A 619 -24.78 -13.68 -19.47
C LEU A 619 -24.89 -13.65 -17.94
N ILE A 620 -25.61 -12.70 -17.38
CA ILE A 620 -25.86 -12.59 -15.95
C ILE A 620 -27.17 -13.32 -15.67
N LYS A 621 -27.10 -14.49 -15.04
CA LYS A 621 -28.28 -15.20 -14.58
C LYS A 621 -29.07 -14.33 -13.60
N THR A 622 -30.37 -14.19 -13.82
CA THR A 622 -31.30 -13.49 -12.91
C THR A 622 -31.86 -14.43 -11.85
N GLU A 623 -32.52 -13.89 -10.81
CA GLU A 623 -33.06 -14.65 -9.66
C GLU A 623 -33.95 -15.84 -10.07
N LYS A 624 -34.65 -15.74 -11.20
CA LYS A 624 -35.51 -16.80 -11.73
C LYS A 624 -34.71 -17.99 -12.26
N GLU A 625 -33.61 -17.71 -12.97
CA GLU A 625 -32.74 -18.70 -13.61
C GLU A 625 -31.76 -19.37 -12.63
N MET A 626 -31.51 -18.77 -11.46
CA MET A 626 -30.71 -19.37 -10.39
C MET A 626 -31.51 -20.23 -9.40
N LYS A 627 -32.85 -20.10 -9.38
CA LYS A 627 -33.74 -20.94 -8.55
C LYS A 627 -34.29 -22.16 -9.31
N GLU A 628 -34.27 -22.10 -10.65
CA GLU A 628 -34.71 -23.18 -11.55
C GLU A 628 -33.55 -24.09 -12.05
N ALA A 629 -32.30 -23.74 -11.73
CA ALA A 629 -31.10 -24.55 -11.91
C ALA A 629 -30.66 -25.10 -10.56
#